data_AF-A0A6P0NGB8-F1
#
_entry.id   AF-A0A6P0NGB8-F1
#
_cell.length_a   1.000
_cell.length_b   1.000
_cell.length_c   1.000
_cell.angle_alpha   90.00
_cell.angle_beta   90.00
_cell.angle_gamma   90.00
#
_symmetry.space_group_name_H-M   'P 1'
#
loop_
_entity.id
_entity.type
_entity.pdbx_description
1 polymer ?
#
loop_
_entity_poly.entity_id
_entity_poly.type
_entity_poly.pdbx_seq_one_letter_code
_entity_poly.pdbx_strand_id
1 'polypeptide(L)'
;MTTESAQSRSFLKTLLTIATSDTTLYVIKRILQALLTLLLASAFSFFIIQLAPGDFLDAQRQNPQISPETLAQFERQFGLDQPIWKQYFLWLKQVVTRLNFGESFAYQRPAVEVLAERIPNTLLLSISSIIVTWAIAIPLGIIGAVNHNKFADRSLRVLSYIGQGFPALITGLLLLFFAQLTAPLFPVGGRTSINHDDLNWIGK
;
A
#
# COMPACT_ATOMS: atom_id res chain seq x y z
N MET A 1 -28.66 -12.69 -44.56
CA MET A 1 -28.41 -13.48 -43.32
C MET A 1 -26.92 -13.81 -43.11
N THR A 2 -25.96 -13.19 -43.82
CA THR A 2 -24.53 -13.61 -43.84
C THR A 2 -23.53 -12.57 -43.29
N THR A 3 -23.96 -11.35 -42.97
CA THR A 3 -23.07 -10.24 -42.58
C THR A 3 -22.82 -10.16 -41.07
N GLU A 4 -23.82 -10.44 -40.22
CA GLU A 4 -23.67 -10.41 -38.76
C GLU A 4 -22.72 -11.49 -38.22
N SER A 5 -22.71 -12.68 -38.85
CA SER A 5 -21.85 -13.80 -38.43
C SER A 5 -20.37 -13.56 -38.74
N ALA A 6 -20.06 -12.80 -39.80
CA ALA A 6 -18.69 -12.43 -40.16
C ALA A 6 -18.12 -11.36 -39.21
N GLN A 7 -18.95 -10.38 -38.82
CA GLN A 7 -18.55 -9.29 -37.91
C GLN A 7 -18.32 -9.81 -36.48
N SER A 8 -19.20 -10.70 -35.99
CA SER A 8 -19.03 -11.38 -34.69
C SER A 8 -17.75 -12.22 -34.64
N ARG A 9 -17.43 -12.98 -35.70
CA ARG A 9 -16.19 -13.75 -35.80
C ARG A 9 -14.93 -12.88 -35.84
N SER A 10 -15.00 -11.69 -36.44
CA SER A 10 -13.89 -10.72 -36.48
C SER A 10 -13.64 -10.11 -35.10
N PHE A 11 -14.69 -9.66 -34.41
CA PHE A 11 -14.60 -9.11 -33.06
C PHE A 11 -14.06 -10.12 -32.04
N LEU A 12 -14.53 -11.37 -32.09
CA LEU A 12 -14.02 -12.45 -31.24
C LEU A 12 -12.54 -12.75 -31.52
N LYS A 13 -12.10 -12.72 -32.79
CA LYS A 13 -10.67 -12.86 -33.12
C LYS A 13 -9.85 -11.72 -32.55
N THR A 14 -10.30 -10.47 -32.68
CA THR A 14 -9.60 -9.30 -32.10
C THR A 14 -9.52 -9.40 -30.58
N LEU A 15 -10.61 -9.78 -29.90
CA LEU A 15 -10.61 -10.01 -28.46
C LEU A 15 -9.66 -11.14 -28.05
N LEU A 16 -9.64 -12.24 -28.81
CA LEU A 16 -8.72 -13.35 -28.57
C LEU A 16 -7.28 -12.92 -28.81
N THR A 17 -6.97 -12.16 -29.87
CA THR A 17 -5.62 -11.65 -30.14
C THR A 17 -5.14 -10.67 -29.06
N ILE A 18 -6.01 -9.80 -28.56
CA ILE A 18 -5.68 -8.92 -27.42
C ILE A 18 -5.46 -9.75 -26.16
N ALA A 19 -6.34 -10.71 -25.88
CA ALA A 19 -6.26 -11.57 -24.70
C ALA A 19 -5.01 -12.49 -24.69
N THR A 20 -4.58 -12.96 -25.86
CA THR A 20 -3.39 -13.81 -26.02
C THR A 20 -2.13 -13.01 -26.35
N SER A 21 -2.19 -11.68 -26.38
CA SER A 21 -1.01 -10.85 -26.60
C SER A 21 -0.05 -10.95 -25.40
N ASP A 22 1.25 -10.90 -25.67
CA ASP A 22 2.28 -10.95 -24.63
C ASP A 22 2.08 -9.85 -23.57
N THR A 23 1.62 -8.67 -23.98
CA THR A 23 1.29 -7.56 -23.09
C THR A 23 0.16 -7.90 -22.14
N THR A 24 -0.95 -8.48 -22.63
CA THR A 24 -2.07 -8.87 -21.76
C THR A 24 -1.68 -10.00 -20.82
N LEU A 25 -0.94 -11.00 -21.30
CA LEU A 25 -0.40 -12.07 -20.45
C LEU A 25 0.51 -11.51 -19.36
N TYR A 26 1.35 -10.52 -19.68
CA TYR A 26 2.21 -9.84 -18.72
C TYR A 26 1.40 -9.05 -17.68
N VAL A 27 0.38 -8.31 -18.10
CA VAL A 27 -0.51 -7.55 -17.18
C VAL A 27 -1.24 -8.51 -16.24
N ILE A 28 -1.81 -9.60 -16.77
CA ILE A 28 -2.46 -10.63 -15.94
C ILE A 28 -1.47 -11.22 -14.94
N LYS A 29 -0.27 -11.58 -15.38
CA LYS A 29 0.79 -12.10 -14.49
C LYS A 29 1.12 -11.10 -13.37
N ARG A 30 1.22 -9.81 -13.68
CA ARG A 30 1.46 -8.75 -12.69
C ARG A 30 0.31 -8.59 -11.71
N ILE A 31 -0.94 -8.63 -12.17
CA ILE A 31 -2.12 -8.56 -11.31
C ILE A 31 -2.17 -9.78 -10.38
N LEU A 32 -1.95 -10.99 -10.90
CA LEU A 32 -1.91 -12.21 -10.08
C LEU A 32 -0.78 -12.17 -9.04
N GLN A 33 0.40 -11.66 -9.42
CA GLN A 33 1.51 -11.45 -8.49
C GLN A 33 1.14 -10.44 -7.40
N ALA A 34 0.49 -9.32 -7.75
CA ALA A 34 0.04 -8.33 -6.79
C ALA A 34 -1.00 -8.91 -5.82
N LEU A 35 -1.99 -9.65 -6.33
CA LEU A 35 -2.99 -10.33 -5.52
C LEU A 35 -2.36 -11.37 -4.58
N LEU A 36 -1.43 -12.18 -5.09
CA LEU A 36 -0.70 -13.15 -4.26
C LEU A 36 0.14 -12.44 -3.19
N THR A 37 0.80 -11.34 -3.56
CA THR A 37 1.60 -10.54 -2.61
C THR A 37 0.72 -9.98 -1.51
N LEU A 38 -0.44 -9.40 -1.86
CA LEU A 38 -1.41 -8.89 -0.90
C LEU A 38 -1.93 -10.00 0.01
N LEU A 39 -2.27 -11.17 -0.55
CA LEU A 39 -2.74 -12.32 0.21
C LEU A 39 -1.69 -12.83 1.21
N LEU A 40 -0.43 -12.96 0.78
CA LEU A 40 0.66 -13.38 1.64
C LEU A 40 0.97 -12.33 2.70
N ALA A 41 1.00 -11.05 2.33
CA ALA A 41 1.23 -9.95 3.26
C ALA A 41 0.10 -9.84 4.30
N SER A 42 -1.16 -10.00 3.90
CA SER A 42 -2.29 -9.98 4.83
C SER A 42 -2.27 -11.18 5.76
N ALA A 43 -2.02 -12.39 5.23
CA ALA A 43 -1.88 -13.59 6.06
C ALA A 43 -0.73 -13.42 7.06
N PHE A 44 0.44 -12.99 6.60
CA PHE A 44 1.61 -12.79 7.44
C PHE A 44 1.37 -11.74 8.53
N SER A 45 0.78 -10.60 8.17
CA SER A 45 0.42 -9.54 9.12
C SER A 45 -0.59 -10.04 10.15
N PHE A 46 -1.61 -10.78 9.70
CA PHE A 46 -2.62 -11.38 10.58
C PHE A 46 -1.98 -12.35 11.57
N PHE A 47 -1.11 -13.24 11.10
CA PHE A 47 -0.38 -14.17 11.97
C PHE A 47 0.53 -13.46 12.97
N ILE A 48 1.28 -12.43 12.54
CA ILE A 48 2.13 -11.66 13.46
C ILE A 48 1.31 -10.98 14.55
N ILE A 49 0.17 -10.37 14.20
CA ILE A 49 -0.72 -9.73 15.18
C ILE A 49 -1.23 -10.77 16.17
N GLN A 50 -1.60 -11.96 15.69
CA GLN A 50 -2.10 -13.03 16.55
C GLN A 50 -1.04 -13.65 17.48
N LEU A 51 0.25 -13.49 17.16
CA LEU A 51 1.36 -13.91 18.02
C LEU A 51 1.61 -12.92 19.17
N ALA A 52 1.11 -11.69 19.06
CA ALA A 52 1.20 -10.74 20.16
C ALA A 52 0.35 -11.24 21.34
N PRO A 53 0.82 -11.11 22.59
CA PRO A 53 0.02 -11.47 23.74
C PRO A 53 -1.19 -10.53 23.86
N GLY A 54 -2.37 -11.15 23.98
CA GLY A 54 -3.64 -10.45 24.13
C GLY A 54 -4.51 -10.46 22.87
N ASP A 55 -5.69 -9.90 22.98
CA ASP A 55 -6.60 -9.63 21.86
C ASP A 55 -7.31 -8.27 22.03
N PHE A 56 -8.13 -7.89 21.06
CA PHE A 56 -8.76 -6.57 21.06
C PHE A 56 -9.82 -6.39 22.17
N LEU A 57 -10.33 -7.47 22.78
CA LEU A 57 -11.29 -7.42 23.88
C LEU A 57 -10.61 -7.30 25.24
N ASP A 58 -9.28 -7.33 25.34
CA ASP A 58 -8.60 -7.26 26.64
C ASP A 58 -8.93 -5.97 27.41
N ALA A 59 -9.03 -4.84 26.71
CA ALA A 59 -9.45 -3.58 27.33
C ALA A 59 -10.88 -3.67 27.87
N GLN A 60 -11.77 -4.37 27.16
CA GLN A 60 -13.16 -4.60 27.54
C GLN A 60 -13.26 -5.61 28.70
N ARG A 61 -12.40 -6.65 28.72
CA ARG A 61 -12.30 -7.61 29.84
C ARG A 61 -11.87 -6.95 31.13
N GLN A 62 -11.08 -5.89 31.05
CA GLN A 62 -10.66 -5.09 32.20
C GLN A 62 -11.70 -4.07 32.65
N ASN A 63 -12.77 -3.84 31.87
CA ASN A 63 -13.81 -2.89 32.21
C ASN A 63 -14.94 -3.56 33.01
N PRO A 64 -15.09 -3.27 34.33
CA PRO A 64 -16.11 -3.88 35.18
C PRO A 64 -17.55 -3.49 34.81
N GLN A 65 -17.75 -2.51 33.93
CA GLN A 65 -19.07 -2.13 33.41
C GLN A 65 -19.56 -3.06 32.30
N ILE A 66 -18.68 -3.88 31.72
CA ILE A 66 -19.03 -4.79 30.63
C ILE A 66 -19.35 -6.16 31.25
N SER A 67 -20.58 -6.65 31.01
CA SER A 67 -20.99 -7.94 31.55
C SER A 67 -20.26 -9.09 30.84
N PRO A 68 -20.03 -10.23 31.54
CA PRO A 68 -19.44 -11.42 30.92
C PRO A 68 -20.23 -11.92 29.70
N GLU A 69 -21.55 -11.77 29.71
CA GLU A 69 -22.43 -12.16 28.61
C GLU A 69 -22.21 -11.28 27.39
N THR A 70 -22.05 -9.97 27.57
CA THR A 70 -21.71 -9.04 26.49
C THR A 70 -20.33 -9.34 25.90
N LEU A 71 -19.36 -9.66 26.75
CA LEU A 71 -18.03 -10.09 26.31
C LEU A 71 -18.08 -11.36 25.46
N ALA A 72 -18.80 -12.40 25.90
CA ALA A 72 -18.98 -13.62 25.14
C ALA A 72 -19.72 -13.41 23.81
N GLN A 73 -20.65 -12.45 23.76
CA GLN A 73 -21.29 -12.05 22.50
C GLN A 73 -20.28 -11.41 21.55
N PHE A 74 -19.42 -10.51 22.04
CA PHE A 74 -18.39 -9.90 21.21
C PHE A 74 -17.38 -10.94 20.71
N GLU A 75 -16.91 -11.86 21.57
CA GLU A 75 -15.99 -12.93 21.15
C GLU A 75 -16.55 -13.72 19.96
N ARG A 76 -17.84 -14.09 20.01
CA ARG A 76 -18.52 -14.77 18.90
C ARG A 76 -18.73 -13.88 17.69
N GLN A 77 -19.09 -12.61 17.90
CA GLN A 77 -19.33 -11.67 16.81
C GLN A 77 -18.07 -11.43 15.98
N PHE A 78 -16.92 -11.31 16.65
CA PHE A 78 -15.63 -11.11 16.00
C PHE A 78 -14.92 -12.42 15.64
N GLY A 79 -15.51 -13.57 16.00
CA GLY A 79 -14.98 -14.90 15.70
C GLY A 79 -13.72 -15.24 16.50
N LEU A 80 -13.46 -14.55 17.61
CA LEU A 80 -12.31 -14.80 18.49
C LEU A 80 -12.35 -16.20 19.14
N ASP A 81 -13.54 -16.79 19.22
CA ASP A 81 -13.77 -18.16 19.70
C ASP A 81 -13.35 -19.24 18.67
N GLN A 82 -13.02 -18.85 17.44
CA GLN A 82 -12.65 -19.77 16.37
C GLN A 82 -11.13 -19.97 16.25
N PRO A 83 -10.68 -21.12 15.71
CA PRO A 83 -9.27 -21.29 15.34
C PRO A 83 -8.77 -20.17 14.41
N ILE A 84 -7.52 -19.73 14.60
CA ILE A 84 -6.87 -18.60 13.90
C ILE A 84 -7.07 -18.65 12.37
N TRP A 85 -6.92 -19.84 11.78
CA TRP A 85 -7.10 -20.00 10.34
C TRP A 85 -8.54 -19.68 9.90
N LYS A 86 -9.57 -20.07 10.68
CA LYS A 86 -10.96 -19.73 10.39
C LYS A 86 -11.19 -18.23 10.49
N GLN A 87 -10.62 -17.58 11.51
CA GLN A 87 -10.72 -16.13 11.66
C GLN A 87 -10.20 -15.41 10.41
N TYR A 88 -9.02 -15.79 9.94
CA TYR A 88 -8.44 -15.23 8.71
C TYR A 88 -9.34 -15.46 7.48
N PHE A 89 -9.85 -16.68 7.28
CA PHE A 89 -10.72 -16.96 6.13
C PHE A 89 -12.07 -16.22 6.20
N LEU A 90 -12.66 -16.07 7.39
CA LEU A 90 -13.89 -15.29 7.57
C LEU A 90 -13.65 -13.82 7.25
N TRP A 91 -12.56 -13.24 7.75
CA TRP A 91 -12.15 -11.87 7.43
C TRP A 91 -11.88 -11.71 5.92
N LEU A 92 -11.08 -12.59 5.32
CA LEU A 92 -10.75 -12.54 3.90
C LEU A 92 -12.00 -12.67 3.02
N LYS A 93 -12.96 -13.52 3.40
CA LYS A 93 -14.24 -13.64 2.72
C LYS A 93 -15.01 -12.31 2.76
N GLN A 94 -15.05 -11.63 3.89
CA GLN A 94 -15.71 -10.31 4.01
C GLN A 94 -15.02 -9.26 3.14
N VAL A 95 -13.69 -9.24 3.11
CA VAL A 95 -12.90 -8.35 2.24
C VAL A 95 -13.20 -8.61 0.77
N VAL A 96 -13.12 -9.86 0.32
CA VAL A 96 -13.29 -10.21 -1.10
C VAL A 96 -14.74 -10.06 -1.57
N THR A 97 -15.73 -10.41 -0.75
CA THR A 97 -17.14 -10.41 -1.17
C THR A 97 -17.86 -9.09 -0.93
N ARG A 98 -17.41 -8.28 0.02
CA ARG A 98 -18.11 -7.05 0.44
C ARG A 98 -17.21 -5.82 0.52
N LEU A 99 -15.91 -5.95 0.22
CA LEU A 99 -14.91 -4.90 0.48
C LEU A 99 -14.94 -4.42 1.94
N ASN A 100 -15.35 -5.29 2.86
CA ASN A 100 -15.42 -4.99 4.28
C ASN A 100 -14.12 -5.45 4.94
N PHE A 101 -13.30 -4.48 5.35
CA PHE A 101 -12.04 -4.70 6.05
C PHE A 101 -12.19 -4.83 7.57
N GLY A 102 -13.41 -4.65 8.08
CA GLY A 102 -13.71 -4.56 9.50
C GLY A 102 -13.67 -3.14 10.04
N GLU A 103 -13.77 -3.02 11.35
CA GLU A 103 -13.67 -1.76 12.08
C GLU A 103 -12.22 -1.51 12.51
N SER A 104 -11.79 -0.25 12.41
CA SER A 104 -10.52 0.17 12.97
C SER A 104 -10.70 0.49 14.45
N PHE A 105 -10.28 -0.39 15.34
CA PHE A 105 -10.40 -0.18 16.79
C PHE A 105 -9.68 1.09 17.29
N ALA A 106 -8.57 1.48 16.66
CA ALA A 106 -7.84 2.70 17.01
C ALA A 106 -8.59 3.99 16.63
N TYR A 107 -9.45 3.94 15.63
CA TYR A 107 -10.18 5.10 15.09
C TYR A 107 -11.70 5.01 15.29
N GLN A 108 -12.19 3.91 15.87
CA GLN A 108 -13.61 3.61 16.13
C GLN A 108 -14.52 3.82 14.93
N ARG A 109 -14.05 3.45 13.73
CA ARG A 109 -14.78 3.63 12.47
C ARG A 109 -14.33 2.59 11.43
N PRO A 110 -15.06 2.44 10.30
CA PRO A 110 -14.73 1.43 9.30
C PRO A 110 -13.30 1.57 8.78
N ALA A 111 -12.55 0.46 8.77
CA ALA A 111 -11.15 0.46 8.34
C ALA A 111 -10.98 0.89 6.87
N VAL A 112 -12.00 0.65 6.04
CA VAL A 112 -12.03 1.10 4.64
C VAL A 112 -11.99 2.62 4.51
N GLU A 113 -12.61 3.37 5.41
CA GLU A 113 -12.59 4.83 5.41
C GLU A 113 -11.20 5.36 5.81
N VAL A 114 -10.61 4.76 6.85
CA VAL A 114 -9.24 5.07 7.27
C VAL A 114 -8.25 4.82 6.12
N LEU A 115 -8.42 3.73 5.39
CA LEU A 115 -7.60 3.41 4.23
C LEU A 115 -7.82 4.41 3.10
N ALA A 116 -9.08 4.73 2.78
CA ALA A 116 -9.45 5.66 1.73
C ALA A 116 -8.83 7.06 1.93
N GLU A 117 -8.76 7.55 3.17
CA GLU A 117 -8.11 8.82 3.50
C GLU A 117 -6.60 8.81 3.29
N ARG A 118 -5.94 7.65 3.43
CA ARG A 118 -4.49 7.52 3.29
C ARG A 118 -4.04 7.29 1.84
N ILE A 119 -4.89 6.69 1.01
CA ILE A 119 -4.58 6.35 -0.39
C ILE A 119 -4.08 7.58 -1.19
N PRO A 120 -4.75 8.74 -1.20
CA PRO A 120 -4.31 9.89 -2.00
C PRO A 120 -2.90 10.37 -1.63
N ASN A 121 -2.56 10.36 -0.33
CA ASN A 121 -1.24 10.77 0.13
C ASN A 121 -0.15 9.79 -0.30
N THR A 122 -0.42 8.48 -0.19
CA THR A 122 0.50 7.44 -0.65
C THR A 122 0.70 7.50 -2.17
N LEU A 123 -0.37 7.71 -2.93
CA LEU A 123 -0.30 7.85 -4.39
C LEU A 123 0.49 9.09 -4.78
N LEU A 124 0.20 10.24 -4.17
CA LEU A 124 0.94 11.47 -4.43
C LEU A 124 2.44 11.26 -4.15
N LEU A 125 2.78 10.72 -2.98
CA LEU A 125 4.16 10.46 -2.60
C LEU A 125 4.85 9.50 -3.58
N SER A 126 4.18 8.40 -3.94
CA SER A 126 4.74 7.37 -4.82
C SER A 126 4.94 7.89 -6.24
N ILE A 127 3.95 8.58 -6.80
CA ILE A 127 4.00 9.13 -8.16
C ILE A 127 5.06 10.24 -8.24
N SER A 128 5.06 11.18 -7.29
CA SER A 128 6.08 12.23 -7.23
C SER A 128 7.49 11.64 -7.10
N SER A 129 7.65 10.61 -6.27
CA SER A 129 8.93 9.90 -6.12
C SER A 129 9.39 9.25 -7.43
N ILE A 130 8.50 8.58 -8.16
CA ILE A 130 8.82 7.96 -9.47
C ILE A 130 9.25 9.02 -10.46
N ILE A 131 8.52 10.14 -10.56
CA ILE A 131 8.83 11.23 -11.50
C ILE A 131 10.23 11.79 -11.21
N VAL A 132 10.50 12.15 -9.94
CA VAL A 132 11.82 12.69 -9.54
C VAL A 132 12.93 11.66 -9.77
N THR A 133 12.67 10.39 -9.42
CA THR A 133 13.63 9.31 -9.61
C THR A 133 13.98 9.16 -11.08
N TRP A 134 13.01 9.14 -11.99
CA TRP A 134 13.27 9.00 -13.42
C TRP A 134 13.93 10.24 -14.01
N ALA A 135 13.51 11.43 -13.59
CA ALA A 135 14.10 12.69 -14.02
C ALA A 135 15.59 12.78 -13.69
N ILE A 136 16.06 12.11 -12.64
CA ILE A 136 17.47 12.10 -12.23
C ILE A 136 18.19 10.85 -12.76
N ALA A 137 17.64 9.66 -12.49
CA ALA A 137 18.31 8.39 -12.76
C ALA A 137 18.47 8.11 -14.26
N ILE A 138 17.49 8.48 -15.10
CA ILE A 138 17.57 8.22 -16.54
C ILE A 138 18.69 9.08 -17.18
N PRO A 139 18.74 10.42 -16.99
CA PRO A 139 19.84 11.21 -17.53
C PRO A 139 21.21 10.78 -17.02
N LEU A 140 21.35 10.53 -15.71
CA LEU A 140 22.63 10.06 -15.16
C LEU A 140 23.02 8.69 -15.71
N GLY A 141 22.05 7.78 -15.90
CA GLY A 141 22.27 6.49 -16.54
C GLY A 141 22.74 6.62 -17.98
N ILE A 142 22.13 7.51 -18.77
CA ILE A 142 22.54 7.81 -20.15
C ILE A 142 23.97 8.39 -20.16
N ILE A 143 24.27 9.35 -19.29
CA ILE A 143 25.61 9.96 -19.18
C ILE A 143 26.66 8.90 -18.84
N GLY A 144 26.37 8.00 -17.90
CA GLY A 144 27.25 6.89 -17.54
C GLY A 144 27.47 5.92 -18.70
N ALA A 145 26.40 5.56 -19.43
CA ALA A 145 26.48 4.64 -20.56
C ALA A 145 27.29 5.22 -21.73
N VAL A 146 27.05 6.48 -22.11
CA VAL A 146 27.76 7.14 -23.22
C VAL A 146 29.23 7.42 -22.87
N ASN A 147 29.54 7.65 -21.58
CA ASN A 147 30.90 7.89 -21.09
C ASN A 147 31.56 6.63 -20.52
N HIS A 148 31.26 5.47 -21.10
CA HIS A 148 31.75 4.19 -20.61
C HIS A 148 33.27 4.19 -20.31
N ASN A 149 33.63 3.73 -19.11
CA ASN A 149 34.99 3.66 -18.55
C ASN A 149 35.74 4.98 -18.41
N LYS A 150 35.10 6.13 -18.67
CA LYS A 150 35.62 7.46 -18.39
C LYS A 150 35.34 7.86 -16.94
N PHE A 151 35.92 8.99 -16.52
CA PHE A 151 35.80 9.50 -15.16
C PHE A 151 34.34 9.71 -14.70
N ALA A 152 33.47 10.24 -15.58
CA ALA A 152 32.05 10.47 -15.25
C ALA A 152 31.31 9.17 -14.89
N ASP A 153 31.47 8.13 -15.70
CA ASP A 153 30.90 6.80 -15.45
C ASP A 153 31.46 6.19 -14.17
N ARG A 154 32.79 6.20 -13.97
CA ARG A 154 33.41 5.69 -12.73
C ARG A 154 32.86 6.39 -11.48
N SER A 155 32.71 7.71 -11.53
CA SER A 155 32.17 8.51 -10.41
C SER A 155 30.71 8.17 -10.12
N LEU A 156 29.87 8.04 -11.16
CA LEU A 156 28.47 7.67 -11.02
C LEU A 156 28.29 6.25 -10.48
N ARG A 157 29.15 5.30 -10.89
CA ARG A 157 29.16 3.94 -10.33
C ARG A 157 29.51 3.95 -8.86
N VAL A 158 30.56 4.66 -8.44
CA VAL A 158 30.93 4.79 -7.02
C VAL A 158 29.77 5.40 -6.21
N LEU A 159 29.17 6.48 -6.69
CA LEU A 159 28.03 7.11 -6.02
C LEU A 159 26.84 6.15 -5.89
N SER A 160 26.57 5.37 -6.95
CA SER A 160 25.50 4.37 -6.96
C SER A 160 25.77 3.25 -5.97
N TYR A 161 27.01 2.76 -5.87
CA TYR A 161 27.37 1.75 -4.88
C TYR A 161 27.29 2.25 -3.44
N ILE A 162 27.69 3.50 -3.19
CA ILE A 162 27.49 4.14 -1.88
C ILE A 162 25.98 4.18 -1.58
N GLY A 163 25.17 4.72 -2.48
CA GLY A 163 23.72 4.81 -2.29
C GLY A 163 23.05 3.45 -2.04
N GLN A 164 23.48 2.40 -2.73
CA GLN A 164 22.97 1.03 -2.55
C GLN A 164 23.46 0.36 -1.26
N GLY A 165 24.67 0.70 -0.80
CA GLY A 165 25.25 0.14 0.43
C GLY A 165 24.66 0.73 1.71
N PHE A 166 24.09 1.93 1.66
CA PHE A 166 23.48 2.57 2.82
C PHE A 166 22.08 2.02 3.11
N PRO A 167 21.76 1.61 4.35
CA PRO A 167 20.41 1.17 4.72
C PRO A 167 19.37 2.27 4.48
N ALA A 168 18.28 1.93 3.79
CA ALA A 168 17.23 2.89 3.42
C ALA A 168 16.65 3.66 4.61
N LEU A 169 16.50 3.00 5.77
CA LEU A 169 16.05 3.63 7.01
C LEU A 169 17.00 4.74 7.47
N ILE A 170 18.31 4.46 7.49
CA ILE A 170 19.33 5.43 7.91
C ILE A 170 19.35 6.62 6.94
N THR A 171 19.34 6.35 5.64
CA THR A 171 19.28 7.39 4.61
C THR A 171 18.04 8.27 4.78
N GLY A 172 16.88 7.66 5.02
CA GLY A 172 15.63 8.39 5.26
C GLY A 172 15.72 9.30 6.49
N LEU A 173 16.29 8.83 7.59
CA LEU A 173 16.49 9.62 8.81
C LEU A 173 17.49 10.77 8.59
N LEU A 174 18.59 10.54 7.87
CA LEU A 174 19.56 11.59 7.55
C LEU A 174 18.96 12.65 6.64
N LEU A 175 18.17 12.25 5.64
CA LEU A 175 17.44 13.18 4.78
C LEU A 175 16.38 13.98 5.55
N LEU A 176 15.69 13.35 6.51
CA LEU A 176 14.75 14.03 7.40
C LEU A 176 15.47 15.07 8.27
N PHE A 177 16.63 14.71 8.84
CA PHE A 177 17.44 15.63 9.63
C PHE A 177 17.95 16.80 8.78
N PHE A 178 18.43 16.53 7.56
CA PHE A 178 18.83 17.55 6.61
C PHE A 178 17.67 18.48 6.22
N ALA A 179 16.49 17.92 5.96
CA ALA A 179 15.27 18.69 5.66
C ALA A 179 14.90 19.62 6.82
N GLN A 180 14.97 19.12 8.06
CA GLN A 180 14.73 19.93 9.26
C GLN A 180 15.71 21.11 9.38
N LEU A 181 17.00 20.89 9.09
CA LEU A 181 18.01 21.96 9.14
C LEU A 181 17.87 22.99 8.02
N THR A 182 17.25 22.61 6.91
CA THR A 182 17.06 23.46 5.72
C THR A 182 15.63 24.01 5.60
N ALA A 183 14.81 23.84 6.64
CA ALA A 183 13.49 24.47 6.71
C ALA A 183 13.62 26.00 6.56
N PRO A 184 12.80 26.66 5.72
CA PRO A 184 11.53 26.18 5.15
C PRO A 184 11.61 25.51 3.78
N LEU A 185 12.81 25.32 3.18
CA LEU A 185 12.94 24.79 1.81
C LEU A 185 12.42 23.34 1.68
N PHE A 186 12.69 22.52 2.69
CA PHE A 186 12.20 21.14 2.78
C PHE A 186 11.44 20.95 4.11
N PRO A 187 10.16 21.32 4.19
CA PRO A 187 9.39 21.17 5.41
C PRO A 187 9.18 19.69 5.72
N VAL A 188 9.42 19.31 6.98
CA VAL A 188 9.26 17.92 7.45
C VAL A 188 7.83 17.58 7.92
N GLY A 189 6.92 18.56 7.90
CA GLY A 189 5.56 18.43 8.39
C GLY A 189 4.68 19.62 8.01
N GLY A 190 3.50 19.73 8.64
CA GLY A 190 2.55 20.82 8.38
C GLY A 190 1.64 20.60 7.17
N ARG A 191 1.50 19.36 6.69
CA ARG A 191 0.48 19.05 5.68
C ARG A 191 -0.90 19.10 6.33
N THR A 192 -1.77 19.91 5.77
CA THR A 192 -3.14 20.10 6.25
C THR A 192 -4.15 19.57 5.23
N SER A 193 -5.42 19.47 5.61
CA SER A 193 -6.50 19.09 4.69
C SER A 193 -6.76 20.20 3.66
N ILE A 194 -7.38 19.86 2.53
CA ILE A 194 -7.64 20.79 1.41
C ILE A 194 -8.44 22.03 1.88
N ASN A 195 -9.28 21.88 2.91
CA ASN A 195 -10.11 22.96 3.45
C ASN A 195 -9.58 23.49 4.80
N HIS A 196 -8.34 23.19 5.17
CA HIS A 196 -7.81 23.57 6.48
C HIS A 196 -7.89 25.08 6.70
N ASP A 197 -7.60 25.88 5.67
CA ASP A 197 -7.64 27.33 5.77
C ASP A 197 -9.05 27.89 6.00
N ASP A 198 -10.09 27.14 5.57
CA ASP A 198 -11.51 27.48 5.71
C ASP A 198 -12.10 27.04 7.06
N LEU A 199 -11.37 26.24 7.84
CA LEU A 199 -11.82 25.79 9.17
C LEU A 199 -11.63 26.91 10.21
N ASN A 200 -12.59 27.03 11.13
CA ASN A 200 -12.47 27.92 12.28
C ASN A 200 -11.41 27.39 13.28
N TRP A 201 -11.05 28.17 14.31
CA TRP A 201 -10.04 27.78 15.31
C TRP A 201 -10.38 26.50 16.09
N ILE A 202 -11.64 26.05 16.06
CA ILE A 202 -12.11 24.79 16.66
C ILE A 202 -11.93 23.62 15.68
N GLY A 203 -11.99 23.88 14.37
CA GLY A 203 -11.86 22.88 13.31
C GLY A 203 -10.44 22.73 12.73
N LYS A 204 -9.57 23.74 12.89
CA LYS A 204 -8.16 23.70 12.45
C LYS A 204 -7.30 22.76 13.28
#